data_AF-A0A2I0JIM3-F1
#
_entry.id   AF-A0A2I0JIM3-F1
#
_cell.length_a   1.000
_cell.length_b   1.000
_cell.length_c   1.000
_cell.angle_alpha   90.00
_cell.angle_beta   90.00
_cell.angle_gamma   90.00
#
_symmetry.space_group_name_H-M   'P 1'
#
loop_
_entity.id
_entity.type
_entity.pdbx_description
1 polymer ?
#
loop_
_entity_poly.entity_id
_entity_poly.type
_entity_poly.pdbx_seq_one_letter_code
_entity_poly.pdbx_strand_id
1 'polypeptide(L)'
;MRNTDDRNRLLLSILNVCKDVLGHLPKVVGIDVVEMALWAKTRNNKLEMQSVNNKALIVELDKLLERLRVPSEVKEKKAELEKLKSTFVRRATEFLRNYFASLVDFMISDKSYFSQRGQLKRPDHADLRYKCRTYARLLQHLKSLDKNCLAPLRKAYCSSLNLLLRREAREFANELRASTKASRNPTVWLEGSTGSSQSVNNSDTSTVSEAYAKMLTIFIPLLVDESSFFAHFMCFEVPTLVPSGGVSNENFEKVGTRK
;
A
#
# COMPACT_ATOMS: atom_id res chain seq x y z
N MET A 1 -6.37 0.05 -2.06
CA MET A 1 -6.54 0.67 -3.41
C MET A 1 -7.79 1.54 -3.41
N ARG A 2 -7.67 2.87 -3.56
CA ARG A 2 -8.73 3.81 -3.13
C ARG A 2 -9.42 4.61 -4.23
N ASN A 3 -8.90 4.64 -5.45
CA ASN A 3 -9.60 5.21 -6.59
C ASN A 3 -9.45 4.29 -7.81
N THR A 4 -10.27 4.54 -8.83
CA THR A 4 -10.27 3.76 -10.08
C THR A 4 -8.89 3.78 -10.75
N ASP A 5 -8.18 4.91 -10.70
CA ASP A 5 -6.85 5.04 -11.28
C ASP A 5 -5.77 4.19 -10.59
N ASP A 6 -5.84 4.01 -9.27
CA ASP A 6 -4.92 3.16 -8.50
C ASP A 6 -5.15 1.69 -8.85
N ARG A 7 -6.42 1.29 -9.00
CA ARG A 7 -6.78 -0.07 -9.43
C ARG A 7 -6.36 -0.30 -10.88
N ASN A 8 -6.61 0.66 -11.75
CA ASN A 8 -6.23 0.61 -13.16
C ASN A 8 -4.71 0.57 -13.29
N ARG A 9 -3.96 1.37 -12.51
CA ARG A 9 -2.49 1.35 -12.49
C ARG A 9 -1.94 0.02 -11.98
N LEU A 10 -2.53 -0.55 -10.93
CA LEU A 10 -2.11 -1.87 -10.44
C LEU A 10 -2.40 -2.95 -11.48
N LEU A 11 -3.60 -2.94 -12.08
CA LEU A 11 -3.99 -3.87 -13.13
C LEU A 11 -3.07 -3.74 -14.35
N LEU A 12 -2.80 -2.53 -14.82
CA LEU A 12 -1.84 -2.25 -15.88
C LEU A 12 -0.41 -2.66 -15.50
N SER A 13 0.02 -2.48 -14.24
CA SER A 13 1.36 -2.89 -13.82
C SER A 13 1.50 -4.41 -13.81
N ILE A 14 0.46 -5.13 -13.36
CA ILE A 14 0.42 -6.59 -13.41
C ILE A 14 0.39 -7.07 -14.87
N LEU A 15 -0.46 -6.47 -15.71
CA LEU A 15 -0.58 -6.81 -17.12
C LEU A 15 0.70 -6.51 -17.93
N ASN A 16 1.40 -5.42 -17.62
CA ASN A 16 2.69 -5.09 -18.24
C ASN A 16 3.80 -6.04 -17.79
N VAL A 17 3.84 -6.42 -16.52
CA VAL A 17 4.77 -7.46 -16.03
C VAL A 17 4.47 -8.79 -16.73
N CYS A 18 3.20 -9.15 -16.91
CA CYS A 18 2.83 -10.34 -17.69
C CYS A 18 3.27 -10.22 -19.16
N LYS A 19 3.12 -9.04 -19.79
CA LYS A 19 3.52 -8.79 -21.18
C LYS A 19 5.04 -8.82 -21.38
N ASP A 20 5.81 -8.24 -20.46
CA ASP A 20 7.28 -8.20 -20.53
C ASP A 20 7.89 -9.59 -20.34
N VAL A 21 7.20 -10.47 -19.59
CA VAL A 21 7.64 -11.86 -19.33
C VAL A 21 7.14 -12.83 -20.42
N LEU A 22 5.96 -12.59 -21.01
CA LEU A 22 5.28 -13.56 -21.90
C LEU A 22 5.18 -13.10 -23.37
N GLY A 23 5.64 -11.89 -23.69
CA GLY A 23 5.59 -11.32 -25.05
C GLY A 23 4.20 -10.88 -25.52
N HIS A 24 3.12 -11.25 -24.81
CA HIS A 24 1.76 -10.82 -25.10
C HIS A 24 0.94 -10.63 -23.82
N LEU A 25 -0.18 -9.90 -23.93
CA LEU A 25 -1.13 -9.72 -22.83
C LEU A 25 -2.05 -10.95 -22.71
N PRO A 26 -2.38 -11.41 -21.48
CA PRO A 26 -3.38 -12.45 -21.28
C PRO A 26 -4.79 -11.94 -21.59
N LYS A 27 -5.65 -12.79 -22.15
CA LYS A 27 -7.06 -12.44 -22.43
C LYS A 27 -7.87 -12.43 -21.13
N VAL A 28 -8.41 -11.26 -20.78
CA VAL A 28 -9.30 -11.08 -19.64
C VAL A 28 -10.74 -11.16 -20.15
N VAL A 29 -11.44 -12.27 -19.87
CA VAL A 29 -12.84 -12.48 -20.27
C VAL A 29 -13.72 -12.36 -19.02
N GLY A 30 -14.80 -11.58 -19.11
CA GLY A 30 -15.86 -11.58 -18.10
C GLY A 30 -15.93 -10.37 -17.15
N ILE A 31 -15.52 -9.18 -17.57
CA ILE A 31 -15.92 -7.93 -16.91
C ILE A 31 -16.64 -7.10 -17.95
N ASP A 32 -17.94 -6.87 -17.76
CA ASP A 32 -18.70 -5.96 -18.63
C ASP A 32 -18.24 -4.51 -18.37
N VAL A 33 -17.22 -4.11 -19.13
CA VAL A 33 -16.60 -2.79 -19.07
C VAL A 33 -17.62 -1.70 -19.42
N VAL A 34 -18.67 -2.02 -20.19
CA VAL A 34 -19.70 -1.07 -20.64
C VAL A 34 -20.71 -0.81 -19.54
N GLU A 35 -21.23 -1.84 -18.86
CA GLU A 35 -22.07 -1.67 -17.67
C GLU A 35 -21.32 -0.91 -16.56
N MET A 36 -20.05 -1.24 -16.34
CA MET A 36 -19.24 -0.57 -15.32
C MET A 36 -18.96 0.90 -15.70
N ALA A 37 -18.80 1.22 -16.99
CA ALA A 37 -18.66 2.58 -17.49
C ALA A 37 -19.97 3.38 -17.39
N LEU A 38 -21.12 2.75 -17.69
CA LEU A 38 -22.45 3.36 -17.54
C LEU A 38 -22.78 3.64 -16.07
N TRP A 39 -22.42 2.71 -15.18
CA TRP A 39 -22.59 2.89 -13.74
C TRP A 39 -21.68 3.98 -13.18
N ALA A 40 -20.43 4.07 -13.66
CA ALA A 40 -19.51 5.15 -13.31
C ALA A 40 -20.02 6.53 -13.79
N LYS A 41 -20.53 6.61 -15.03
CA LYS A 41 -21.09 7.83 -15.62
C LYS A 41 -22.33 8.32 -14.86
N THR A 42 -23.25 7.41 -14.53
CA THR A 42 -24.47 7.71 -13.78
C THR A 42 -24.17 8.17 -12.35
N ARG A 43 -23.19 7.55 -11.67
CA ARG A 43 -22.74 7.99 -10.34
C ARG A 43 -22.04 9.35 -10.38
N ASN A 44 -21.21 9.63 -11.38
CA ASN A 44 -20.55 10.93 -11.52
C ASN A 44 -21.56 12.07 -11.69
N ASN A 45 -22.57 11.89 -12.56
CA ASN A 45 -23.60 12.92 -12.76
C ASN A 45 -24.40 13.22 -11.47
N LYS A 46 -24.70 12.18 -10.67
CA LYS A 46 -25.38 12.34 -9.38
C LYS A 46 -24.51 13.08 -8.36
N LEU A 47 -23.21 12.80 -8.34
CA LEU A 47 -22.23 13.49 -7.48
C LEU A 47 -22.01 14.95 -7.92
N GLU A 48 -22.04 15.24 -9.24
CA GLU A 48 -21.97 16.60 -9.77
C GLU A 48 -23.19 17.43 -9.37
N MET A 49 -24.42 16.92 -9.53
CA MET A 49 -25.63 17.61 -9.06
C MET A 49 -25.60 17.85 -7.55
N GLN A 50 -25.16 16.86 -6.76
CA GLN A 50 -25.07 16.99 -5.31
C GLN A 50 -23.98 17.99 -4.88
N SER A 51 -22.88 18.07 -5.63
CA SER A 51 -21.81 19.07 -5.46
C SER A 51 -22.30 20.48 -5.76
N VAL A 52 -23.06 20.67 -6.84
CA VAL A 52 -23.65 21.97 -7.22
C VAL A 52 -24.61 22.46 -6.14
N ASN A 53 -25.50 21.59 -5.64
CA ASN A 53 -26.40 21.94 -4.55
C ASN A 53 -25.65 22.29 -3.25
N ASN A 54 -24.62 21.52 -2.89
CA ASN A 54 -23.82 21.81 -1.71
C ASN A 54 -23.08 23.15 -1.83
N LYS A 55 -22.57 23.50 -3.03
CA LYS A 55 -21.96 24.82 -3.28
C LYS A 55 -22.97 25.95 -3.13
N ALA A 56 -24.19 25.80 -3.66
CA ALA A 56 -25.24 26.80 -3.51
C ALA A 56 -25.64 26.99 -2.04
N LEU A 57 -25.74 25.90 -1.27
CA LEU A 57 -26.01 25.95 0.17
C LEU A 57 -24.88 26.63 0.96
N ILE A 58 -23.61 26.40 0.59
CA ILE A 58 -22.46 27.09 1.21
C ILE A 58 -22.52 28.59 0.95
N VAL A 59 -22.84 29.01 -0.28
CA VAL A 59 -22.99 30.43 -0.63
C VAL A 59 -24.11 31.10 0.17
N GLU A 60 -25.25 30.43 0.34
CA GLU A 60 -26.37 30.99 1.10
C GLU A 60 -26.10 31.01 2.60
N LEU A 61 -25.36 30.01 3.11
CA LEU A 61 -24.87 30.00 4.48
C LEU A 61 -23.87 31.13 4.72
N ASP A 62 -22.95 31.40 3.79
CA ASP A 62 -21.99 32.51 3.89
C ASP A 62 -22.70 33.87 3.89
N LYS A 63 -23.74 34.06 3.06
CA LYS A 63 -24.58 35.27 3.09
C LYS A 63 -25.31 35.45 4.42
N LEU A 64 -25.82 34.36 5.01
CA LEU A 64 -26.43 34.40 6.34
C LEU A 64 -25.39 34.68 7.43
N LEU A 65 -24.16 34.17 7.26
CA LEU A 65 -23.03 34.41 8.15
C LEU A 65 -22.49 35.85 8.07
N GLU A 66 -22.68 36.53 6.93
CA GLU A 66 -22.41 37.97 6.77
C GLU A 66 -23.50 38.85 7.38
N ARG A 67 -24.76 38.39 7.33
CA ARG A 67 -25.91 39.05 7.96
C ARG A 67 -25.90 38.92 9.48
N LEU A 68 -25.49 37.75 9.98
CA LEU A 68 -25.08 37.63 11.37
C LEU A 68 -23.83 38.49 11.52
N ARG A 69 -23.88 39.53 12.34
CA ARG A 69 -22.77 40.48 12.54
C ARG A 69 -21.62 39.80 13.30
N VAL A 70 -20.99 38.79 12.68
CA VAL A 70 -19.90 38.00 13.26
C VAL A 70 -18.79 38.98 13.61
N PRO A 71 -18.43 39.11 14.90
CA PRO A 71 -17.42 40.06 15.34
C PRO A 71 -16.12 39.90 14.55
N SER A 72 -15.44 41.00 14.25
CA SER A 72 -14.16 41.03 13.52
C SER A 72 -13.15 40.06 14.12
N GLU A 73 -13.16 39.93 15.44
CA GLU A 73 -12.30 39.08 16.25
C GLU A 73 -12.54 37.60 15.92
N VAL A 74 -13.79 37.20 15.69
CA VAL A 74 -14.14 35.82 15.32
C VAL A 74 -13.68 35.51 13.89
N LYS A 75 -13.77 36.48 12.97
CA LYS A 75 -13.27 36.33 11.60
C LYS A 75 -11.75 36.19 11.58
N GLU A 76 -11.04 37.01 12.35
CA GLU A 76 -9.58 36.95 12.50
C GLU A 76 -9.14 35.61 13.11
N LYS A 77 -9.77 35.17 14.20
CA LYS A 77 -9.47 33.86 14.83
C LYS A 77 -9.76 32.68 13.90
N LYS A 78 -10.81 32.74 13.08
CA LYS A 78 -11.09 31.72 12.05
C LYS A 78 -9.97 31.68 10.99
N ALA A 79 -9.49 32.84 10.55
CA ALA A 79 -8.39 32.91 9.58
C ALA A 79 -7.06 32.37 10.17
N GLU A 80 -6.75 32.71 11.42
CA GLU A 80 -5.61 32.16 12.15
C GLU A 80 -5.69 30.63 12.27
N LEU A 81 -6.87 30.10 12.61
CA LEU A 81 -7.10 28.67 12.74
C LEU A 81 -6.91 27.94 11.40
N GLU A 82 -7.42 28.47 10.29
CA GLU A 82 -7.20 27.89 8.96
C GLU A 82 -5.72 27.91 8.56
N LYS A 83 -4.97 28.99 8.90
CA LYS A 83 -3.53 29.05 8.68
C LYS A 83 -2.78 27.99 9.51
N LEU A 84 -3.17 27.81 10.78
CA LEU A 84 -2.58 26.81 11.66
C LEU A 84 -2.85 25.39 11.15
N LYS A 85 -4.10 25.10 10.78
CA LYS A 85 -4.52 23.84 10.17
C LYS A 85 -3.73 23.53 8.90
N SER A 86 -3.65 24.47 7.95
CA SER A 86 -2.89 24.31 6.72
C SER A 86 -1.41 24.03 6.98
N THR A 87 -0.81 24.78 7.92
CA THR A 87 0.59 24.61 8.31
C THR A 87 0.84 23.23 8.95
N PHE A 88 -0.04 22.81 9.86
CA PHE A 88 0.03 21.51 10.51
C PHE A 88 -0.08 20.38 9.49
N VAL A 89 -1.11 20.40 8.63
CA VAL A 89 -1.32 19.38 7.60
C VAL A 89 -0.09 19.28 6.70
N ARG A 90 0.45 20.41 6.22
CA ARG A 90 1.63 20.44 5.36
C ARG A 90 2.83 19.78 6.04
N ARG A 91 3.18 20.21 7.26
CA ARG A 91 4.34 19.71 8.01
C ARG A 91 4.20 18.24 8.38
N ALA A 92 3.05 17.82 8.88
CA ALA A 92 2.80 16.44 9.27
C ALA A 92 2.78 15.50 8.05
N THR A 93 2.21 15.94 6.93
CA THR A 93 2.26 15.19 5.67
C THR A 93 3.70 15.04 5.19
N GLU A 94 4.49 16.11 5.24
CA GLU A 94 5.91 16.08 4.88
C GLU A 94 6.72 15.14 5.77
N PHE A 95 6.52 15.22 7.08
CA PHE A 95 7.10 14.29 8.04
C PHE A 95 6.81 12.83 7.67
N LEU A 96 5.54 12.47 7.44
CA LEU A 96 5.16 11.08 7.11
C LEU A 96 5.76 10.61 5.79
N ARG A 97 5.81 11.46 4.75
CA ARG A 97 6.46 11.10 3.48
C ARG A 97 7.93 10.77 3.68
N ASN A 98 8.64 11.61 4.43
CA ASN A 98 10.06 11.41 4.72
C ASN A 98 10.29 10.18 5.60
N TYR A 99 9.39 9.95 6.56
CA TYR A 99 9.44 8.77 7.43
C TYR A 99 9.29 7.46 6.66
N PHE A 100 8.35 7.36 5.70
CA PHE A 100 8.22 6.15 4.88
C PHE A 100 9.47 5.88 4.05
N ALA A 101 10.09 6.92 3.49
CA ALA A 101 11.35 6.80 2.78
C ALA A 101 12.48 6.33 3.71
N SER A 102 12.66 6.98 4.87
CA SER A 102 13.75 6.66 5.78
C SER A 102 13.66 5.24 6.36
N LEU A 103 12.45 4.72 6.60
CA LEU A 103 12.25 3.31 6.99
C LEU A 103 12.81 2.35 5.94
N VAL A 104 12.48 2.59 4.67
CA VAL A 104 12.93 1.76 3.57
C VAL A 104 14.42 1.94 3.30
N ASP A 105 14.94 3.18 3.36
CA ASP A 105 16.36 3.46 3.17
C ASP A 105 17.21 2.75 4.23
N PHE A 106 16.75 2.75 5.49
CA PHE A 106 17.36 1.97 6.56
C PHE A 106 17.40 0.47 6.21
N MET A 107 16.28 -0.12 5.80
CA MET A 107 16.23 -1.53 5.41
C MET A 107 17.12 -1.84 4.20
N ILE A 108 17.16 -0.96 3.19
CA ILE A 108 17.99 -1.12 2.00
C ILE A 108 19.48 -1.05 2.34
N SER A 109 19.86 -0.21 3.30
CA SER A 109 21.25 -0.04 3.72
C SER A 109 21.80 -1.28 4.45
N ASP A 110 20.95 -2.01 5.16
CA ASP A 110 21.34 -3.21 5.88
C ASP A 110 21.15 -4.47 5.01
N LYS A 111 22.28 -5.03 4.57
CA LYS A 111 22.31 -6.25 3.75
C LYS A 111 21.66 -7.45 4.44
N SER A 112 21.57 -7.46 5.76
CA SER A 112 20.99 -8.55 6.53
C SER A 112 19.51 -8.79 6.18
N TYR A 113 18.80 -7.80 5.66
CA TYR A 113 17.40 -7.92 5.24
C TYR A 113 17.22 -8.72 3.95
N PHE A 114 18.26 -8.87 3.14
CA PHE A 114 18.18 -9.46 1.80
C PHE A 114 18.79 -10.86 1.76
N SER A 115 18.45 -11.59 0.69
CA SER A 115 19.15 -12.83 0.35
C SER A 115 20.61 -12.52 0.01
N GLN A 116 21.52 -13.38 0.45
CA GLN A 116 22.96 -13.25 0.24
C GLN A 116 23.52 -14.58 -0.28
N ARG A 117 24.78 -14.57 -0.73
CA ARG A 117 25.43 -15.76 -1.28
C ARG A 117 25.38 -16.93 -0.28
N GLY A 118 24.75 -18.04 -0.67
CA GLY A 118 24.57 -19.23 0.15
C GLY A 118 23.44 -19.12 1.17
N GLN A 119 22.73 -17.99 1.22
CA GLN A 119 21.65 -17.73 2.17
C GLN A 119 20.44 -17.11 1.48
N LEU A 120 19.52 -17.97 1.06
CA LEU A 120 18.21 -17.54 0.56
C LEU A 120 17.34 -17.11 1.74
N LYS A 121 16.92 -15.85 1.75
CA LYS A 121 16.13 -15.24 2.84
C LYS A 121 14.74 -14.86 2.36
N ARG A 122 13.71 -15.30 3.08
CA ARG A 122 12.33 -14.86 2.87
C ARG A 122 12.17 -13.40 3.32
N PRO A 123 11.62 -12.50 2.49
CA PRO A 123 11.30 -11.14 2.92
C PRO A 123 10.30 -11.14 4.07
N ASP A 124 10.51 -10.25 5.04
CA ASP A 124 9.60 -10.02 6.16
C ASP A 124 9.49 -8.52 6.44
N HIS A 125 8.26 -8.02 6.40
CA HIS A 125 7.91 -6.61 6.59
C HIS A 125 7.19 -6.36 7.92
N ALA A 126 7.22 -7.29 8.89
CA ALA A 126 6.53 -7.13 10.17
C ALA A 126 6.94 -5.86 10.94
N ASP A 127 8.24 -5.59 11.06
CA ASP A 127 8.75 -4.40 11.76
C ASP A 127 8.40 -3.10 11.01
N LEU A 128 8.52 -3.08 9.67
CA LEU A 128 8.10 -1.95 8.85
C LEU A 128 6.61 -1.63 9.07
N ARG A 129 5.75 -2.65 9.05
CA ARG A 129 4.31 -2.51 9.31
C ARG A 129 4.04 -2.00 10.71
N TYR A 130 4.73 -2.53 11.73
CA TYR A 130 4.61 -2.07 13.12
C TYR A 130 4.97 -0.59 13.25
N LYS A 131 6.12 -0.19 12.70
CA LYS A 131 6.60 1.19 12.69
C LYS A 131 5.62 2.13 11.99
N CYS A 132 5.07 1.74 10.83
CA CYS A 132 4.02 2.52 10.18
C CYS A 132 2.75 2.66 11.04
N ARG A 133 2.31 1.60 11.73
CA ARG A 133 1.11 1.62 12.57
C ARG A 133 1.18 2.63 13.72
N THR A 134 2.37 2.95 14.22
CA THR A 134 2.54 3.96 15.28
C THR A 134 1.97 5.33 14.87
N TYR A 135 1.90 5.62 13.56
CA TYR A 135 1.36 6.87 13.03
C TYR A 135 -0.07 6.78 12.47
N ALA A 136 -0.79 5.67 12.72
CA ALA A 136 -2.16 5.51 12.22
C ALA A 136 -3.11 6.61 12.72
N ARG A 137 -3.02 7.01 14.00
CA ARG A 137 -3.83 8.11 14.58
C ARG A 137 -3.53 9.45 13.91
N LEU A 138 -2.26 9.77 13.68
CA LEU A 138 -1.87 10.99 12.98
C LEU A 138 -2.47 11.03 11.56
N LEU A 139 -2.43 9.90 10.84
CA LEU A 139 -3.02 9.79 9.51
C LEU A 139 -4.54 10.00 9.53
N GLN A 140 -5.24 9.50 10.56
CA GLN A 140 -6.68 9.72 10.75
C GLN A 140 -7.00 11.21 10.93
N HIS A 141 -6.25 11.91 11.79
CA HIS A 141 -6.40 13.34 12.01
C HIS A 141 -6.10 14.15 10.74
N LEU A 142 -5.08 13.77 9.98
CA LEU A 142 -4.74 14.45 8.73
C LEU A 142 -5.89 14.33 7.71
N LYS A 143 -6.54 13.17 7.59
CA LYS A 143 -7.73 13.01 6.75
C LYS A 143 -8.88 13.93 7.17
N SER A 144 -9.14 14.06 8.46
CA SER A 144 -10.23 14.91 8.94
C SER A 144 -9.95 16.39 8.71
N LEU A 145 -8.67 16.80 8.78
CA LEU A 145 -8.26 18.18 8.54
C LEU A 145 -8.21 18.52 7.04
N ASP A 146 -7.68 17.62 6.20
CA ASP A 146 -7.65 17.79 4.75
C ASP A 146 -7.64 16.43 4.04
N LYS A 147 -8.70 16.12 3.29
CA LYS A 147 -8.81 14.86 2.54
C LYS A 147 -7.80 14.77 1.40
N ASN A 148 -7.32 15.90 0.87
CA ASN A 148 -6.39 15.95 -0.25
C ASN A 148 -4.97 15.53 0.14
N CYS A 149 -4.62 15.58 1.43
CA CYS A 149 -3.30 15.17 1.92
C CYS A 149 -3.03 13.66 1.74
N LEU A 150 -4.07 12.84 1.57
CA LEU A 150 -3.92 11.38 1.50
C LEU A 150 -3.37 10.88 0.16
N ALA A 151 -3.59 11.61 -0.93
CA ALA A 151 -3.05 11.23 -2.23
C ALA A 151 -1.50 11.24 -2.26
N PRO A 152 -0.82 12.32 -1.85
CA PRO A 152 0.63 12.34 -1.80
C PRO A 152 1.21 11.37 -0.76
N LEU A 153 0.52 11.12 0.36
CA LEU A 153 0.94 10.13 1.36
C LEU A 153 0.89 8.70 0.83
N ARG A 154 -0.21 8.33 0.15
CA ARG A 154 -0.33 7.04 -0.55
C ARG A 154 0.79 6.86 -1.56
N LYS A 155 1.03 7.88 -2.40
CA LYS A 155 2.08 7.85 -3.41
C LYS A 155 3.46 7.64 -2.78
N ALA A 156 3.78 8.39 -1.72
CA ALA A 156 5.06 8.26 -1.03
C ALA A 156 5.27 6.85 -0.46
N TYR A 157 4.29 6.34 0.30
CA TYR A 157 4.36 4.98 0.85
C TYR A 157 4.55 3.92 -0.24
N CYS A 158 3.71 3.95 -1.30
CA CYS A 158 3.82 2.99 -2.39
C CYS A 158 5.16 3.11 -3.14
N SER A 159 5.67 4.33 -3.35
CA SER A 159 6.98 4.52 -3.98
C SER A 159 8.10 3.87 -3.16
N SER A 160 8.13 4.10 -1.84
CA SER A 160 9.13 3.51 -0.94
C SER A 160 8.99 1.98 -0.89
N LEU A 161 7.79 1.45 -0.68
CA LEU A 161 7.59 0.00 -0.60
C LEU A 161 7.93 -0.72 -1.91
N ASN A 162 7.58 -0.13 -3.06
CA ASN A 162 7.94 -0.69 -4.36
C ASN A 162 9.45 -0.69 -4.60
N LEU A 163 10.20 0.25 -4.02
CA LEU A 163 11.66 0.24 -4.08
C LEU A 163 12.22 -0.98 -3.31
N LEU A 164 11.72 -1.20 -2.08
CA LEU A 164 12.10 -2.33 -1.24
C LEU A 164 11.78 -3.67 -1.94
N LEU A 165 10.53 -3.87 -2.36
CA LEU A 165 10.07 -5.10 -3.01
C LEU A 165 10.90 -5.46 -4.26
N ARG A 166 11.25 -4.46 -5.07
CA ARG A 166 12.11 -4.68 -6.25
C ARG A 166 13.53 -5.07 -5.88
N ARG A 167 14.06 -4.52 -4.79
CA ARG A 167 15.40 -4.89 -4.29
C ARG A 167 15.38 -6.32 -3.76
N GLU A 168 14.38 -6.67 -2.95
CA GLU A 168 14.20 -8.01 -2.39
C GLU A 168 14.05 -9.07 -3.46
N ALA A 169 13.15 -8.86 -4.44
CA ALA A 169 12.93 -9.79 -5.55
C ALA A 169 14.20 -9.99 -6.37
N ARG A 170 15.00 -8.93 -6.57
CA ARG A 170 16.25 -9.00 -7.33
C ARG A 170 17.31 -9.81 -6.59
N GLU A 171 17.55 -9.53 -5.31
CA GLU A 171 18.56 -10.27 -4.54
C GLU A 171 18.16 -11.73 -4.33
N PHE A 172 16.87 -12.00 -4.09
CA PHE A 172 16.35 -13.37 -4.01
C PHE A 172 16.52 -14.13 -5.32
N ALA A 173 16.17 -13.52 -6.45
CA ALA A 173 16.33 -14.15 -7.77
C ALA A 173 17.81 -14.35 -8.15
N ASN A 174 18.69 -13.42 -7.78
CA ASN A 174 20.12 -13.56 -7.99
C ASN A 174 20.68 -14.74 -7.21
N GLU A 175 20.24 -14.93 -5.97
CA GLU A 175 20.66 -16.05 -5.16
C GLU A 175 20.13 -17.39 -5.67
N LEU A 176 18.85 -17.46 -6.07
CA LEU A 176 18.29 -18.65 -6.73
C LEU A 176 19.10 -19.03 -7.98
N ARG A 177 19.46 -18.05 -8.82
CA ARG A 177 20.28 -18.28 -10.02
C ARG A 177 21.71 -18.72 -9.67
N ALA A 178 22.28 -18.23 -8.58
CA ALA A 178 23.60 -18.67 -8.12
C ALA A 178 23.54 -20.13 -7.63
N SER A 179 22.49 -20.50 -6.90
CA SER A 179 22.30 -21.86 -6.39
C SER A 179 22.13 -22.91 -7.50
N THR A 180 21.44 -22.58 -8.60
CA THR A 180 21.29 -23.49 -9.74
C THR A 180 22.59 -23.65 -10.53
N LYS A 181 23.43 -22.61 -10.60
CA LYS A 181 24.76 -22.69 -11.23
C LYS A 181 25.78 -23.47 -10.39
N ALA A 182 25.74 -23.32 -9.06
CA ALA A 182 26.66 -23.99 -8.14
C ALA A 182 26.41 -25.51 -8.03
N SER A 183 25.19 -25.98 -8.28
CA SER A 183 24.86 -27.41 -8.37
C SER A 183 25.53 -28.12 -9.57
N ARG A 184 26.18 -27.39 -10.48
CA ARG A 184 26.83 -27.94 -11.67
C ARG A 184 28.31 -28.29 -11.45
N ASN A 185 28.62 -29.01 -10.36
CA ASN A 185 29.89 -29.73 -10.23
C ASN A 185 29.68 -31.21 -10.60
N PRO A 186 30.49 -31.79 -11.52
CA PRO A 186 30.34 -33.18 -11.94
C PRO A 186 31.06 -34.07 -10.93
N THR A 187 30.41 -34.40 -9.83
CA THR A 187 30.87 -35.51 -9.00
C THR A 187 30.31 -36.80 -9.59
N VAL A 188 31.14 -37.44 -10.42
CA VAL A 188 31.11 -38.88 -10.71
C VAL A 188 30.87 -39.65 -9.41
N TRP A 189 30.05 -40.70 -9.46
CA TRP A 189 30.09 -41.96 -8.68
C TRP A 189 28.67 -42.59 -8.62
N LEU A 190 28.26 -43.33 -9.66
CA LEU A 190 28.13 -44.79 -9.64
C LEU A 190 27.67 -45.32 -11.01
N GLU A 191 28.32 -46.40 -11.42
CA GLU A 191 28.23 -47.20 -12.64
C GLU A 191 26.81 -47.59 -13.10
N GLY A 192 26.62 -47.68 -14.43
CA GLY A 192 25.71 -48.64 -15.05
C GLY A 192 24.51 -48.07 -15.81
N SER A 193 24.66 -47.74 -17.10
CA SER A 193 23.87 -48.33 -18.19
C SER A 193 24.08 -47.61 -19.52
N THR A 194 24.20 -48.43 -20.55
CA THR A 194 24.41 -48.10 -21.96
C THR A 194 23.29 -47.28 -22.58
N GLY A 195 23.68 -46.22 -23.31
CA GLY A 195 23.07 -45.79 -24.57
C GLY A 195 21.65 -45.24 -24.56
N SER A 196 21.50 -43.91 -24.62
CA SER A 196 20.71 -43.23 -25.66
C SER A 196 20.83 -41.72 -25.50
N SER A 197 21.31 -41.07 -26.54
CA SER A 197 21.50 -39.62 -26.65
C SER A 197 20.16 -38.90 -26.84
N GLN A 198 19.54 -38.45 -25.75
CA GLN A 198 18.53 -37.37 -25.75
C GLN A 198 18.24 -36.97 -24.29
N SER A 199 18.58 -35.73 -23.88
CA SER A 199 18.05 -34.99 -22.72
C SER A 199 19.10 -34.07 -22.07
N VAL A 200 19.63 -33.10 -22.81
CA VAL A 200 20.39 -31.98 -22.19
C VAL A 200 19.49 -30.75 -21.95
N ASN A 201 18.38 -30.61 -22.69
CA ASN A 201 17.49 -29.44 -22.57
C ASN A 201 16.39 -29.57 -21.50
N ASN A 202 16.10 -30.78 -21.01
CA ASN A 202 14.93 -31.02 -20.13
C ASN A 202 15.23 -30.65 -18.66
N SER A 203 16.47 -30.83 -18.20
CA SER A 203 16.92 -30.50 -16.83
C SER A 203 17.06 -28.99 -16.58
N ASP A 204 17.49 -28.25 -17.59
CA ASP A 204 17.64 -26.80 -17.48
C ASP A 204 16.26 -26.10 -17.42
N THR A 205 15.26 -26.67 -18.09
CA THR A 205 13.88 -26.16 -18.03
C THR A 205 13.23 -26.44 -16.68
N SER A 206 13.46 -27.62 -16.08
CA SER A 206 12.86 -27.98 -14.78
C SER A 206 13.42 -27.16 -13.62
N THR A 207 14.72 -26.86 -13.59
CA THR A 207 15.36 -26.05 -12.54
C THR A 207 14.94 -24.58 -12.60
N VAL A 208 14.76 -24.03 -13.81
CA VAL A 208 14.20 -22.67 -14.01
C VAL A 208 12.74 -22.62 -13.56
N SER A 209 11.95 -23.64 -13.88
CA SER A 209 10.56 -23.77 -13.44
C SER A 209 10.44 -23.83 -11.91
N GLU A 210 11.32 -24.59 -11.24
CA GLU A 210 11.36 -24.67 -9.77
C GLU A 210 11.74 -23.34 -9.11
N ALA A 211 12.72 -22.61 -9.67
CA ALA A 211 13.09 -21.29 -9.20
C ALA A 211 11.92 -20.28 -9.34
N TYR A 212 11.14 -20.38 -10.41
CA TYR A 212 9.95 -19.57 -10.63
C TYR A 212 8.83 -19.91 -9.62
N ALA A 213 8.58 -21.21 -9.40
CA ALA A 213 7.61 -21.66 -8.41
C ALA A 213 7.97 -21.15 -6.99
N LYS A 214 9.25 -21.18 -6.62
CA LYS A 214 9.75 -20.62 -5.35
C LYS A 214 9.54 -19.10 -5.27
N MET A 215 9.87 -18.35 -6.33
CA MET A 215 9.62 -16.91 -6.40
C MET A 215 8.14 -16.59 -6.19
N LEU A 216 7.23 -17.23 -6.93
CA LEU A 216 5.80 -16.98 -6.82
C LEU A 216 5.26 -17.33 -5.43
N THR A 217 5.66 -18.48 -4.89
CA THR A 217 5.21 -18.95 -3.57
C THR A 217 5.60 -17.99 -2.44
N ILE A 218 6.71 -17.27 -2.60
CA ILE A 218 7.19 -16.30 -1.61
C ILE A 218 6.59 -14.91 -1.83
N PHE A 219 6.65 -14.39 -3.06
CA PHE A 219 6.29 -12.99 -3.33
C PHE A 219 4.80 -12.76 -3.52
N ILE A 220 4.00 -13.74 -3.97
CA ILE A 220 2.54 -13.55 -4.08
C ILE A 220 1.93 -13.29 -2.70
N PRO A 221 2.15 -14.13 -1.66
CA PRO A 221 1.61 -13.85 -0.33
C PRO A 221 2.10 -12.53 0.25
N LEU A 222 3.39 -12.20 0.07
CA LEU A 222 3.96 -10.93 0.51
C LEU A 222 3.24 -9.73 -0.12
N LEU A 223 3.02 -9.76 -1.45
CA LEU A 223 2.32 -8.69 -2.16
C LEU A 223 0.85 -8.56 -1.72
N VAL A 224 0.19 -9.69 -1.42
CA VAL A 224 -1.18 -9.70 -0.87
C VAL A 224 -1.19 -9.07 0.52
N ASP A 225 -0.28 -9.47 1.40
CA ASP A 225 -0.15 -8.95 2.75
C ASP A 225 0.14 -7.45 2.76
N GLU A 226 1.05 -6.98 1.93
CA GLU A 226 1.40 -5.58 1.81
C GLU A 226 0.27 -4.74 1.21
N SER A 227 -0.43 -5.28 0.20
CA SER A 227 -1.59 -4.62 -0.39
C SER A 227 -2.75 -4.52 0.62
N SER A 228 -2.96 -5.57 1.41
CA SER A 228 -3.93 -5.62 2.49
C SER A 228 -3.55 -4.62 3.58
N PHE A 229 -2.32 -4.65 4.08
CA PHE A 229 -1.83 -3.71 5.07
C PHE A 229 -2.00 -2.27 4.59
N PHE A 230 -1.56 -1.94 3.38
CA PHE A 230 -1.73 -0.61 2.80
C PHE A 230 -3.19 -0.20 2.73
N ALA A 231 -4.08 -1.11 2.30
CA ALA A 231 -5.50 -0.85 2.25
C ALA A 231 -6.02 -0.50 3.65
N HIS A 232 -5.77 -1.32 4.67
CA HIS A 232 -6.26 -1.04 6.03
C HIS A 232 -5.60 0.20 6.64
N PHE A 233 -4.28 0.34 6.52
CA PHE A 233 -3.50 1.43 7.11
C PHE A 233 -3.91 2.77 6.52
N MET A 234 -4.05 2.82 5.19
CA MET A 234 -4.53 4.02 4.54
C MET A 234 -6.02 4.19 4.77
N CYS A 235 -6.87 3.14 4.66
CA CYS A 235 -8.34 3.12 4.86
C CYS A 235 -8.83 3.29 6.30
N PHE A 236 -7.92 3.30 7.28
CA PHE A 236 -8.21 3.51 8.69
C PHE A 236 -8.97 2.38 9.36
N GLU A 237 -8.83 1.16 8.86
CA GLU A 237 -9.41 -0.06 9.44
C GLU A 237 -8.40 -0.81 10.33
N VAL A 238 -7.21 -0.22 10.58
CA VAL A 238 -6.23 -0.80 11.50
C VAL A 238 -6.53 -0.33 12.93
N PRO A 239 -6.74 -1.25 13.89
CA PRO A 239 -6.82 -0.89 15.30
C PRO A 239 -5.57 -0.14 15.73
N THR A 240 -5.76 1.03 16.35
CA THR A 240 -4.63 1.79 16.89
C THR A 240 -3.97 0.98 17.99
N LEU A 241 -2.64 0.89 18.00
CA LEU A 241 -1.91 0.33 19.14
C LEU A 241 -2.27 1.16 20.37
N VAL A 242 -3.04 0.57 21.29
CA VAL A 242 -3.36 1.20 22.57
C VAL A 242 -2.04 1.25 23.36
N PRO A 243 -1.60 2.42 23.85
CA PRO A 243 -0.47 2.47 24.77
C PRO A 243 -0.81 1.61 26.00
N SER A 244 0.08 0.70 26.39
CA SER A 244 -0.09 -0.06 27.62
C SER A 244 -0.04 0.92 28.80
N GLY A 245 -1.20 1.19 29.42
CA GLY A 245 -1.34 2.10 30.54
C GLY A 245 -2.81 2.45 30.83
N GLY A 246 -3.39 1.75 31.81
CA GLY A 246 -4.63 1.95 32.58
C GLY A 246 -5.66 3.02 32.17
N VAL A 247 -6.95 2.65 32.16
CA VAL A 247 -7.88 2.72 33.32
C VAL A 247 -9.19 2.02 32.91
N SER A 248 -9.66 1.12 33.76
CA SER A 248 -10.98 0.51 33.77
C SER A 248 -12.05 1.55 34.08
N ASN A 249 -12.96 1.83 33.13
CA ASN A 249 -14.17 2.61 33.40
C ASN A 249 -15.26 1.68 33.94
N GLU A 250 -15.43 1.65 35.26
CA GLU A 250 -16.65 1.19 35.91
C GLU A 250 -17.72 2.28 35.88
N ASN A 251 -18.87 1.91 35.30
CA ASN A 251 -20.24 2.22 35.71
C ASN A 251 -20.61 3.67 36.05
N PHE A 252 -21.31 4.32 35.13
CA PHE A 252 -22.40 5.24 35.47
C PHE A 252 -23.64 4.86 34.69
N GLU A 253 -24.60 4.19 35.35
CA GLU A 253 -26.00 4.37 35.00
C GLU A 253 -26.95 3.95 36.13
N LYS A 254 -27.91 4.86 36.38
CA LYS A 254 -29.22 4.71 37.05
C LYS A 254 -29.27 4.87 38.57
N VAL A 255 -29.60 6.09 38.99
CA VAL A 255 -30.68 6.30 39.98
C VAL A 255 -31.69 7.29 39.39
N GLY A 256 -32.83 6.73 39.00
CA GLY A 256 -34.05 7.47 38.69
C GLY A 256 -34.93 7.54 39.93
N THR A 257 -35.47 8.72 40.16
CA THR A 257 -36.41 9.13 41.20
C THR A 257 -37.72 8.33 41.16
N ARG A 258 -38.26 7.90 42.32
CA ARG A 258 -39.67 8.10 42.75
C ARG A 258 -40.01 7.36 44.06
N LYS A 259 -40.71 8.13 44.91
CA LYS A 259 -41.39 7.84 46.19
C LYS A 259 -40.51 7.75 47.42
#